data_AF-A0AAU4GB65-F1
#
_entry.id   AF-A0AAU4GB65-F1
#
_cell.length_a   1.000
_cell.length_b   1.000
_cell.length_c   1.000
_cell.angle_alpha   90.00
_cell.angle_beta   90.00
_cell.angle_gamma   90.00
#
_symmetry.space_group_name_H-M   'P 1'
#
loop_
_entity.id
_entity.type
_entity.pdbx_description
1 polymer ?
#
loop_
_entity_poly.entity_id
_entity_poly.type
_entity_poly.pdbx_seq_one_letter_code
_entity_poly.pdbx_strand_id
1 'polypeptide(L)' 'MRSYHLPPVLPVIALVLMPFLPFVNSTGLWLGLPKMLVWGGFWCLMFTPALLLSERLLARAGEEEGR' A
#
# COMPACT_ATOMS: atom_id res chain seq x y z
N MET A 1 -20.86 3.63 8.63
CA MET A 1 -19.79 2.66 8.31
C MET A 1 -18.84 3.28 7.30
N ARG A 2 -17.92 4.14 7.76
CA ARG A 2 -17.19 5.08 6.91
C ARG A 2 -15.78 4.59 6.62
N SER A 3 -15.63 3.66 5.67
CA SER A 3 -14.38 3.31 4.96
C SER A 3 -13.05 3.47 5.70
N TYR A 4 -12.96 3.00 6.94
CA TYR A 4 -11.73 3.00 7.74
C TYR A 4 -10.64 2.05 7.19
N HIS A 5 -11.00 1.19 6.23
CA HIS A 5 -10.09 0.24 5.58
C HIS A 5 -9.51 0.74 4.25
N LEU A 6 -9.90 1.92 3.75
CA LEU A 6 -9.35 2.47 2.50
C LEU A 6 -7.83 2.68 2.50
N PRO A 7 -7.18 3.14 3.60
CA PRO A 7 -5.74 3.39 3.58
C PRO A 7 -4.88 2.15 3.31
N PRO A 8 -5.06 1.00 4.00
CA PRO A 8 -4.27 -0.21 3.72
C PRO A 8 -4.70 -0.97 2.46
N VAL A 9 -5.90 -0.70 1.93
CA VAL A 9 -6.37 -1.37 0.70
C VAL A 9 -5.57 -0.91 -0.53
N LEU A 10 -5.08 0.33 -0.54
CA LEU A 10 -4.29 0.87 -1.66
C LEU A 10 -2.99 0.08 -1.93
N PRO A 11 -2.11 -0.17 -0.94
CA PRO A 11 -0.91 -0.99 -1.16
C PRO A 11 -1.21 -2.47 -1.43
N VAL A 12 -2.29 -3.03 -0.86
CA VAL A 12 -2.70 -4.41 -1.16
C VAL A 12 -3.13 -4.56 -2.62
N ILE A 13 -3.99 -3.67 -3.13
CA ILE A 13 -4.45 -3.70 -4.52
C ILE A 13 -3.25 -3.59 -5.48
N ALA A 14 -2.29 -2.72 -5.17
CA ALA A 14 -1.13 -2.53 -6.03
C ALA A 14 -0.16 -3.73 -6.05
N LEU A 15 -0.07 -4.49 -4.95
CA LEU A 15 0.64 -5.78 -4.93
C LEU A 15 -0.13 -6.88 -5.67
N VAL A 16 -1.46 -6.91 -5.57
CA VAL A 16 -2.30 -7.91 -6.26
C VAL A 16 -2.33 -7.68 -7.77
N LEU A 17 -2.26 -6.43 -8.23
CA LEU A 17 -2.18 -6.06 -9.65
C LEU A 17 -0.78 -6.22 -10.25
N MET A 18 0.23 -6.46 -9.43
CA MET A 18 1.63 -6.62 -9.81
C MET A 18 1.89 -7.64 -10.94
N PRO A 19 1.27 -8.84 -10.99
CA PRO A 19 1.43 -9.77 -12.11
C PRO A 19 0.62 -9.38 -13.36
N PHE A 20 -0.40 -8.52 -13.21
CA PHE A 20 -1.27 -8.08 -14.31
C PHE A 20 -0.74 -6.82 -15.03
N LEU A 21 0.23 -6.09 -14.45
CA LEU A 21 0.85 -4.95 -15.12
C LEU A 21 2.03 -5.40 -16.00
N PRO A 22 1.93 -5.27 -17.34
CA PRO A 22 3.03 -5.58 -18.25
C PRO A 22 4.26 -4.68 -18.03
N PHE A 23 4.11 -3.55 -17.33
CA PHE A 23 5.22 -2.68 -16.92
C PHE A 23 6.13 -3.31 -15.87
N VAL A 24 5.55 -4.09 -14.94
CA VAL A 24 6.30 -4.80 -13.89
C VAL A 24 6.85 -6.12 -14.44
N ASN A 25 6.07 -6.80 -15.28
CA ASN A 25 6.42 -8.04 -15.96
C ASN A 25 7.15 -7.79 -17.30
N SER A 26 8.02 -6.78 -17.34
CA SER A 26 8.84 -6.49 -18.50
C SER A 26 10.31 -6.73 -18.15
N THR A 27 11.03 -7.44 -19.01
CA THR A 27 12.44 -7.82 -18.86
C THR A 27 13.42 -6.64 -18.78
N GLY A 28 12.95 -5.41 -19.01
CA GLY A 28 13.81 -4.23 -18.86
C GLY A 28 14.26 -4.03 -17.42
N LEU A 29 15.56 -3.80 -17.24
CA LEU A 29 16.14 -3.44 -15.94
C LEU A 29 15.81 -1.99 -15.61
N TRP A 30 15.34 -1.72 -14.39
CA TRP A 30 15.12 -0.37 -13.88
C TRP A 30 16.11 -0.13 -12.75
N LEU A 31 16.97 0.90 -12.88
CA LEU A 31 18.14 1.12 -12.01
C LEU A 31 19.12 -0.09 -11.93
N GLY A 32 19.11 -0.98 -12.92
CA GLY A 32 19.94 -2.20 -12.90
C GLY A 32 19.33 -3.37 -12.11
N LEU A 33 18.09 -3.26 -11.61
CA LEU A 33 17.36 -4.33 -10.93
C LEU A 33 16.06 -4.71 -11.69
N PRO A 34 15.55 -5.93 -11.49
CA PRO A 34 14.24 -6.33 -11.99
C PRO A 34 13.15 -5.37 -11.50
N LYS A 35 12.31 -4.88 -12.41
CA LYS A 35 11.18 -3.96 -12.09
C LYS A 35 10.25 -4.51 -11.02
N MET A 36 10.09 -5.84 -10.94
CA MET A 36 9.39 -6.52 -9.86
C MET A 36 9.94 -6.17 -8.47
N LEU A 37 11.26 -6.18 -8.29
CA LEU A 37 11.88 -5.88 -6.99
C LEU A 37 11.66 -4.43 -6.59
N VAL A 38 11.82 -3.50 -7.53
CA VAL A 38 11.66 -2.06 -7.23
C VAL A 38 10.20 -1.73 -6.92
N TRP A 39 9.26 -2.30 -7.68
CA TRP A 39 7.83 -2.12 -7.44
C TRP A 39 7.39 -2.74 -6.11
N GLY A 40 7.81 -3.97 -5.83
CA GLY A 40 7.50 -4.64 -4.57
C GLY A 40 8.09 -3.91 -3.37
N GLY A 41 9.34 -3.46 -3.47
CA GLY A 41 10.01 -2.67 -2.44
C GLY A 41 9.33 -1.32 -2.18
N PHE A 42 8.93 -0.61 -3.24
CA PHE A 42 8.18 0.64 -3.13
C PHE A 42 6.85 0.45 -2.39
N TRP A 43 6.07 -0.57 -2.76
CA TRP A 43 4.79 -0.84 -2.10
C TRP A 43 4.95 -1.39 -0.68
N CYS A 44 6.02 -2.14 -0.40
CA CYS A 44 6.38 -2.56 0.95
C CYS A 44 6.70 -1.34 1.84
N LEU A 45 7.40 -0.35 1.31
CA LEU A 45 7.62 0.94 2.00
C LEU A 45 6.32 1.71 2.23
N MET A 46 5.36 1.64 1.30
CA MET A 46 4.05 2.27 1.44
C MET A 46 3.11 1.55 2.42
N PHE A 47 3.38 0.31 2.81
CA PHE A 47 2.63 -0.35 3.89
C PHE A 47 2.82 0.35 5.23
N THR A 48 4.03 0.80 5.54
CA THR A 48 4.35 1.49 6.80
C THR A 48 3.49 2.73 7.05
N PRO A 49 3.41 3.72 6.13
CA PRO A 49 2.53 4.86 6.30
C PRO A 49 1.06 4.47 6.23
N ALA A 50 0.68 3.43 5.46
CA ALA A 50 -0.70 2.98 5.41
C ALA A 50 -1.20 2.40 6.75
N LEU A 51 -0.35 1.65 7.45
CA LEU A 51 -0.63 1.16 8.80
C LEU A 51 -0.66 2.31 9.80
N LEU A 52 0.30 3.23 9.74
CA LEU A 52 0.32 4.41 10.60
C LEU A 52 -0.93 5.29 10.41
N LEU A 53 -1.40 5.45 9.17
CA LEU A 53 -2.63 6.18 8.87
C LEU A 53 -3.86 5.45 9.43
N SER A 54 -3.89 4.13 9.32
CA SER A 54 -4.96 3.30 9.88
C SER A 54 -5.02 3.40 11.41
N GLU A 55 -3.88 3.38 12.09
CA GLU A 55 -3.79 3.57 13.55
C GLU A 55 -4.28 4.96 13.96
N ARG A 56 -3.83 6.01 13.25
CA ARG A 56 -4.26 7.39 13.53
C ARG A 56 -5.75 7.60 13.33
N LEU A 57 -6.31 6.99 12.29
CA LEU A 57 -7.74 7.00 12.08
C LEU A 57 -8.42 6.28 13.24
N LEU A 58 -8.01 5.06 13.59
CA LEU A 58 -8.64 4.28 14.67
C LEU A 58 -8.61 5.03 16.01
N ALA A 59 -7.50 5.70 16.32
CA ALA A 59 -7.38 6.56 17.49
C ALA A 59 -8.41 7.72 17.47
N ARG A 60 -8.64 8.35 16.31
CA ARG A 60 -9.68 9.38 16.15
C ARG A 60 -11.10 8.85 16.32
N ALA A 61 -11.39 7.64 15.86
CA ALA A 61 -12.70 7.01 16.09
C ALA A 61 -12.98 6.80 17.59
N GLY A 62 -11.97 6.36 18.35
CA GLY A 62 -12.10 6.15 19.80
C GLY A 62 -12.34 7.44 20.59
N GLU A 63 -11.82 8.58 20.12
CA GLU A 63 -12.07 9.90 20.73
C GLU A 63 -13.51 10.41 20.49
N GLU A 64 -14.14 10.05 19.37
CA GLU A 64 -15.53 10.45 19.08
C GLU A 64 -16.55 9.61 19.85
N GLU A 65 -16.28 8.32 20.10
CA GLU A 65 -17.17 7.44 20.89
C GLU A 65 -17.13 7.75 22.40
N GLY A 66 -16.06 8.37 22.89
CA GLY A 66 -15.87 8.71 24.30
C GLY A 66 -16.49 10.04 24.76
N ARG A 67 -17.19 10.77 23.88
CA ARG A 67 -17.85 12.06 24.18
C ARG A 67 -19.36 11.92 24.11
#